data_AF-A0A0A2V8V4-F1
#
_entry.id   AF-A0A0A2V8V4-F1
#
_cell.length_a   1.000
_cell.length_b   1.000
_cell.length_c   1.000
_cell.angle_alpha   90.00
_cell.angle_beta   90.00
_cell.angle_gamma   90.00
#
_symmetry.space_group_name_H-M   'P 1'
#
loop_
_entity.id
_entity.type
_entity.pdbx_description
1 polymer ?
#
loop_
_entity_poly.entity_id
_entity_poly.type
_entity_poly.pdbx_seq_one_letter_code
_entity_poly.pdbx_strand_id
1 'polypeptide(L)'
;MAADLIFLALQGMQMVTIGRPIWRRGAARCFESCSRQGDISATTEHELWRKKGPVGKLHNLVVAIHRSDVLTTLLRSIQRLEFDASEDPRVRVRKPLNVVVDNETRWLSQLYMIRRARRLRPYLEALVLKHKQAWERDSTLKRSKRLRINALMPSVCREENKLDDKDWAVLEAFGNILQSFEDAVKALEGDGIQRRRRQGHFESYGNVWDVVVGYEFLLAKLEKAKAMVLQYPEPEHFKVNINLAWKKLDEYYNKLDETPIYYTSLALHPAYRWGYFETVWSGRPAWVARAKDIVQSVWDEEYKTLDIPLAYQDEPAAKRQRTQYYSPFERYKHEARIHCEEERDTDKAEDEYARWQLDLLPTDSDIRDPREYWHAQRFKYPRLSRMAMDFMTVQAMSAECERFFSAAGRMVTPLRSQLESSTIAICQVLRSWLQAGIVEEIDPILLEKADETGTGQLVDGNAAGGWLRDLPMQMREEEAGWE
;
A
#
# COMPACT_ATOMS: atom_id res chain seq x y z
N MET A 1 16.08 -4.11 7.99
CA MET A 1 15.72 -5.52 7.65
C MET A 1 14.33 -5.94 8.13
N ALA A 2 13.58 -5.15 8.92
CA ALA A 2 12.25 -5.54 9.42
C ALA A 2 11.04 -4.94 8.66
N ALA A 3 11.20 -3.92 7.80
CA ALA A 3 10.09 -3.11 7.29
C ALA A 3 9.35 -3.63 6.02
N ASP A 4 9.60 -4.86 5.55
CA ASP A 4 9.11 -5.35 4.24
C ASP A 4 8.21 -6.60 4.34
N LEU A 5 7.65 -6.93 5.50
CA LEU A 5 6.92 -8.20 5.68
C LEU A 5 5.56 -8.20 4.95
N ILE A 6 4.81 -7.10 4.98
CA ILE A 6 3.55 -6.96 4.22
C ILE A 6 3.83 -6.73 2.74
N PHE A 7 4.89 -5.97 2.43
CA PHE A 7 5.44 -5.78 1.08
C PHE A 7 5.71 -7.11 0.38
N LEU A 8 6.41 -8.02 1.05
CA LEU A 8 6.71 -9.34 0.51
C LEU A 8 5.51 -10.31 0.53
N ALA A 9 4.53 -10.10 1.43
CA ALA A 9 3.28 -10.87 1.41
C ALA A 9 2.43 -10.51 0.17
N LEU A 10 2.37 -9.23 -0.20
CA LEU A 10 1.69 -8.73 -1.40
C LEU A 10 2.42 -9.13 -2.68
N GLN A 11 3.74 -8.97 -2.71
CA GLN A 11 4.56 -9.44 -3.82
C GLN A 11 4.47 -10.96 -3.96
N GLY A 12 4.42 -11.66 -2.82
CA GLY A 12 4.13 -13.08 -2.73
C GLY A 12 2.74 -13.43 -3.27
N MET A 13 1.71 -12.63 -2.99
CA MET A 13 0.36 -12.81 -3.56
C MET A 13 0.29 -12.54 -5.05
N GLN A 14 0.96 -11.48 -5.55
CA GLN A 14 1.14 -11.23 -6.97
C GLN A 14 1.84 -12.42 -7.65
N MET A 15 2.87 -12.99 -6.98
CA MET A 15 3.57 -14.20 -7.43
C MET A 15 2.70 -15.47 -7.36
N VAL A 16 1.75 -15.53 -6.42
CA VAL A 16 0.78 -16.63 -6.26
C VAL A 16 -0.29 -16.59 -7.34
N THR A 17 -0.84 -15.42 -7.68
CA THR A 17 -1.66 -15.23 -8.89
C THR A 17 -0.87 -15.52 -10.18
N ILE A 18 0.46 -15.51 -10.11
CA ILE A 18 1.39 -15.80 -11.22
C ILE A 18 1.84 -17.28 -11.28
N GLY A 19 1.54 -18.11 -10.28
CA GLY A 19 1.84 -19.55 -10.32
C GLY A 19 3.32 -19.92 -10.56
N ARG A 20 4.27 -19.03 -10.23
CA ARG A 20 5.71 -19.38 -10.28
C ARG A 20 6.13 -20.07 -8.97
N PRO A 21 6.88 -21.18 -9.03
CA PRO A 21 7.42 -21.81 -7.82
C PRO A 21 8.35 -20.82 -7.09
N ILE A 22 8.17 -20.79 -5.79
CA ILE A 22 8.88 -19.98 -4.79
C ILE A 22 10.38 -20.28 -4.89
N TRP A 23 11.21 -19.30 -5.27
CA TRP A 23 12.65 -19.40 -5.15
C TRP A 23 13.16 -18.49 -4.03
N ARG A 24 13.84 -19.12 -3.06
CA ARG A 24 14.40 -18.55 -1.83
C ARG A 24 15.49 -17.50 -2.11
N ARG A 25 15.73 -16.68 -1.07
CA ARG A 25 16.83 -15.72 -0.87
C ARG A 25 18.16 -16.24 -1.45
N GLY A 26 18.64 -15.59 -2.51
CA GLY A 26 19.95 -15.87 -3.13
C GLY A 26 20.21 -15.15 -4.47
N ALA A 27 19.36 -14.19 -4.88
CA ALA A 27 19.28 -13.74 -6.27
C ALA A 27 19.53 -12.25 -6.51
N ALA A 28 20.20 -11.52 -5.61
CA ALA A 28 20.79 -10.24 -6.01
C ALA A 28 21.86 -10.44 -7.11
N ARG A 29 22.51 -11.61 -7.15
CA ARG A 29 23.42 -12.01 -8.26
C ARG A 29 22.72 -12.64 -9.46
N CYS A 30 21.52 -13.20 -9.30
CA CYS A 30 20.77 -13.76 -10.44
C CYS A 30 20.08 -12.68 -11.28
N PHE A 31 19.84 -11.49 -10.76
CA PHE A 31 19.31 -10.37 -11.55
C PHE A 31 20.30 -9.91 -12.63
N GLU A 32 21.61 -9.89 -12.31
CA GLU A 32 22.69 -9.68 -13.29
C GLU A 32 22.90 -10.89 -14.22
N SER A 33 22.51 -12.09 -13.78
CA SER A 33 22.68 -13.33 -14.55
C SER A 33 21.54 -13.60 -15.54
N CYS A 34 20.29 -13.27 -15.18
CA CYS A 34 19.11 -13.42 -16.05
C CYS A 34 19.05 -12.32 -17.13
N SER A 35 19.63 -11.15 -16.88
CA SER A 35 19.85 -10.16 -17.94
C SER A 35 20.84 -10.63 -19.02
N ARG A 36 21.53 -11.76 -18.80
CA ARG A 36 22.50 -12.37 -19.73
C ARG A 36 21.98 -13.63 -20.45
N GLN A 37 20.75 -14.07 -20.23
CA GLN A 37 20.18 -15.22 -20.93
C GLN A 37 18.96 -14.79 -21.74
N GLY A 38 19.16 -14.71 -23.05
CA GLY A 38 18.25 -14.11 -24.02
C GLY A 38 16.91 -14.81 -24.20
N ASP A 39 15.95 -13.98 -24.61
CA ASP A 39 14.74 -14.27 -25.39
C ASP A 39 13.96 -15.55 -25.06
N ILE A 40 13.08 -15.43 -24.05
CA ILE A 40 11.82 -16.16 -24.10
C ILE A 40 10.99 -15.53 -25.23
N SER A 41 10.68 -16.30 -26.29
CA SER A 41 9.82 -15.82 -27.38
C SER A 41 8.47 -15.31 -26.81
N ALA A 42 7.99 -14.17 -27.31
CA ALA A 42 6.72 -13.56 -26.90
C ALA A 42 5.52 -14.53 -26.99
N THR A 43 5.59 -15.55 -27.86
CA THR A 43 4.59 -16.61 -27.98
C THR A 43 4.57 -17.54 -26.77
N THR A 44 5.74 -17.90 -26.25
CA THR A 44 5.90 -18.77 -25.08
C THR A 44 5.45 -18.06 -23.81
N GLU A 45 5.74 -16.77 -23.68
CA GLU A 45 5.25 -15.94 -22.58
C GLU A 45 3.71 -15.85 -22.58
N HIS A 46 3.11 -15.63 -23.74
CA HIS A 46 1.66 -15.54 -23.90
C HIS A 46 0.94 -16.85 -23.51
N GLU A 47 1.51 -18.00 -23.84
CA GLU A 47 0.97 -19.32 -23.46
C GLU A 47 1.09 -19.57 -21.95
N LEU A 48 2.20 -19.15 -21.33
CA LEU A 48 2.39 -19.24 -19.88
C LEU A 48 1.36 -18.41 -19.13
N TRP A 49 1.05 -17.19 -19.59
CA TRP A 49 0.02 -16.36 -18.98
C TRP A 49 -1.38 -16.93 -19.16
N ARG A 50 -1.70 -17.49 -20.33
CA ARG A 50 -3.03 -18.09 -20.57
C ARG A 50 -3.35 -19.22 -19.60
N LYS A 51 -2.36 -20.04 -19.24
CA LYS A 51 -2.53 -21.15 -18.27
C LYS A 51 -2.89 -20.67 -16.86
N LYS A 52 -2.81 -19.37 -16.58
CA LYS A 52 -3.16 -18.77 -15.28
C LYS A 52 -4.63 -18.34 -15.19
N GLY A 53 -5.44 -18.73 -16.17
CA GLY A 53 -6.88 -18.47 -16.16
C GLY A 53 -7.23 -17.01 -16.52
N PRO A 54 -8.35 -16.48 -15.99
CA PRO A 54 -8.91 -15.19 -16.41
C PRO A 54 -7.97 -13.99 -16.24
N VAL A 55 -7.21 -13.94 -15.14
CA VAL A 55 -6.23 -12.86 -14.87
C VAL A 55 -5.13 -12.85 -15.94
N GLY A 56 -4.66 -14.02 -16.37
CA GLY A 56 -3.64 -14.14 -17.39
C GLY A 56 -4.14 -13.85 -18.81
N LYS A 57 -5.38 -14.24 -19.13
CA LYS A 57 -6.05 -13.79 -20.36
C LYS A 57 -6.14 -12.26 -20.41
N LEU A 58 -6.52 -11.63 -19.30
CA LEU A 58 -6.59 -10.17 -19.20
C LEU A 58 -5.21 -9.52 -19.39
N HIS A 59 -4.17 -10.04 -18.73
CA HIS A 59 -2.79 -9.59 -18.91
C HIS A 59 -2.39 -9.58 -20.39
N ASN A 60 -2.59 -10.71 -21.09
CA ASN A 60 -2.27 -10.83 -22.51
C ASN A 60 -3.00 -9.79 -23.38
N LEU A 61 -4.29 -9.56 -23.14
CA LEU A 61 -5.09 -8.56 -23.85
C LEU A 61 -4.53 -7.15 -23.61
N VAL A 62 -4.28 -6.81 -22.34
CA VAL A 62 -3.79 -5.50 -21.93
C VAL A 62 -2.40 -5.22 -22.51
N VAL A 63 -1.48 -6.18 -22.44
CA VAL A 63 -0.14 -6.08 -23.02
C VAL A 63 -0.20 -5.90 -24.53
N ALA A 64 -1.07 -6.65 -25.23
CA ALA A 64 -1.22 -6.52 -26.66
C ALA A 64 -1.74 -5.14 -27.08
N ILE A 65 -2.72 -4.58 -26.34
CA ILE A 65 -3.21 -3.23 -26.58
C ILE A 65 -2.10 -2.21 -26.31
N HIS A 66 -1.40 -2.33 -25.18
CA HIS A 66 -0.36 -1.39 -24.79
C HIS A 66 0.81 -1.34 -25.80
N ARG A 67 1.21 -2.50 -26.33
CA ARG A 67 2.31 -2.62 -27.30
C ARG A 67 1.91 -2.23 -28.74
N SER A 68 0.63 -1.95 -29.01
CA SER A 68 0.15 -1.63 -30.35
C SER A 68 -0.54 -0.27 -30.39
N ASP A 69 0.09 0.70 -31.07
CA ASP A 69 -0.49 2.03 -31.30
C ASP A 69 -1.82 1.95 -32.06
N VAL A 70 -1.96 0.96 -32.95
CA VAL A 70 -3.19 0.70 -33.70
C VAL A 70 -4.32 0.31 -32.75
N LEU A 71 -4.08 -0.66 -31.86
CA LEU A 71 -5.09 -1.09 -30.89
C LEU A 71 -5.37 -0.01 -29.83
N THR A 72 -4.36 0.71 -29.38
CA THR A 72 -4.51 1.83 -28.45
C THR A 72 -5.36 2.96 -29.07
N THR A 73 -5.09 3.32 -30.32
CA THR A 73 -5.88 4.33 -31.05
C THR A 73 -7.31 3.85 -31.30
N LEU A 74 -7.48 2.58 -31.67
CA LEU A 74 -8.79 1.97 -31.83
C LEU A 74 -9.59 2.03 -30.52
N LEU A 75 -9.00 1.66 -29.39
CA LEU A 75 -9.65 1.71 -28.07
C LEU A 75 -10.12 3.13 -27.72
N ARG A 76 -9.28 4.13 -27.98
CA ARG A 76 -9.63 5.54 -27.76
C ARG A 76 -10.77 5.98 -28.68
N SER A 77 -10.74 5.55 -29.95
CA SER A 77 -11.78 5.90 -30.92
C SER A 77 -13.15 5.34 -30.55
N ILE A 78 -13.20 4.09 -30.05
CA ILE A 78 -14.47 3.46 -29.63
C ILE A 78 -15.07 4.24 -28.45
N GLN A 79 -14.26 4.61 -27.46
CA GLN A 79 -14.71 5.43 -26.33
C GLN A 79 -15.21 6.81 -26.78
N ARG A 80 -14.48 7.50 -27.67
CA ARG A 80 -14.89 8.82 -28.19
C ARG A 80 -16.24 8.76 -28.88
N LEU A 81 -16.45 7.76 -29.74
CA LEU A 81 -17.72 7.59 -30.44
C LEU A 81 -18.91 7.48 -29.47
N GLU A 82 -18.74 6.78 -28.34
CA GLU A 82 -19.78 6.69 -27.31
C GLU A 82 -19.93 7.99 -26.52
N PHE A 83 -18.82 8.64 -26.16
CA PHE A 83 -18.86 9.90 -25.41
C PHE A 83 -19.53 11.00 -26.21
N ASP A 84 -19.19 11.14 -27.50
CA ASP A 84 -19.75 12.14 -28.41
C ASP A 84 -21.25 11.90 -28.67
N ALA A 85 -21.68 10.63 -28.67
CA ALA A 85 -23.07 10.24 -28.83
C ALA A 85 -23.90 10.38 -27.53
N SER A 86 -23.28 10.64 -26.39
CA SER A 86 -23.97 10.74 -25.11
C SER A 86 -24.70 12.07 -24.96
N GLU A 87 -25.95 12.02 -24.50
CA GLU A 87 -26.75 13.23 -24.22
C GLU A 87 -26.18 14.04 -23.04
N ASP A 88 -25.54 13.37 -22.07
CA ASP A 88 -24.96 14.02 -20.87
C ASP A 88 -23.69 14.82 -21.23
N PRO A 89 -23.69 16.16 -21.05
CA PRO A 89 -22.51 16.99 -21.26
C PRO A 89 -21.30 16.57 -20.44
N ARG A 90 -21.51 15.98 -19.24
CA ARG A 90 -20.42 15.50 -18.38
C ARG A 90 -19.72 14.28 -18.94
N VAL A 91 -20.41 13.47 -19.75
CA VAL A 91 -19.84 12.31 -20.44
C VAL A 91 -19.09 12.75 -21.70
N ARG A 92 -19.63 13.72 -22.45
CA ARG A 92 -18.99 14.29 -23.66
C ARG A 92 -17.61 14.90 -23.41
N VAL A 93 -17.38 15.49 -22.23
CA VAL A 93 -16.09 16.11 -21.89
C VAL A 93 -15.05 15.09 -21.38
N ARG A 94 -15.44 13.82 -21.16
CA ARG A 94 -14.51 12.80 -20.64
C ARG A 94 -13.39 12.50 -21.62
N LYS A 95 -12.18 12.30 -21.09
CA LYS A 95 -11.04 11.83 -21.87
C LYS A 95 -11.07 10.30 -21.95
N PRO A 96 -10.79 9.71 -23.14
CA PRO A 96 -10.64 8.26 -23.27
C PRO A 96 -9.56 7.72 -22.34
N LEU A 97 -9.85 6.60 -21.71
CA LEU A 97 -8.93 5.91 -20.82
C LEU A 97 -8.05 4.94 -21.60
N ASN A 98 -6.79 4.84 -21.20
CA ASN A 98 -5.89 3.78 -21.66
C ASN A 98 -6.00 2.55 -20.74
N VAL A 99 -5.58 1.40 -21.27
CA VAL A 99 -5.32 0.22 -20.45
C VAL A 99 -4.19 0.48 -19.46
N VAL A 100 -4.22 -0.27 -18.37
CA VAL A 100 -3.23 -0.23 -17.31
C VAL A 100 -2.54 -1.58 -17.30
N VAL A 101 -1.23 -1.60 -17.53
CA VAL A 101 -0.44 -2.83 -17.54
C VAL A 101 0.07 -3.13 -16.14
N ASP A 102 -0.08 -4.40 -15.72
CA ASP A 102 0.52 -4.86 -14.48
C ASP A 102 2.05 -4.92 -14.60
N ASN A 103 2.72 -4.80 -13.46
CA ASN A 103 4.17 -4.71 -13.37
C ASN A 103 4.61 -5.50 -12.14
N GLU A 104 5.70 -6.25 -12.27
CA GLU A 104 6.31 -7.05 -11.21
C GLU A 104 6.91 -6.19 -10.09
N THR A 105 7.29 -4.94 -10.38
CA THR A 105 7.94 -4.04 -9.40
C THR A 105 6.98 -3.11 -8.67
N ARG A 106 5.75 -2.93 -9.17
CA ARG A 106 4.73 -2.08 -8.51
C ARG A 106 3.70 -2.96 -7.80
N TRP A 107 3.57 -2.77 -6.49
CA TRP A 107 2.58 -3.44 -5.66
C TRP A 107 1.15 -3.12 -6.13
N LEU A 108 0.24 -4.11 -6.03
CA LEU A 108 -1.17 -4.01 -6.46
C LEU A 108 -1.40 -3.72 -7.96
N SER A 109 -0.37 -3.77 -8.80
CA SER A 109 -0.46 -3.50 -10.24
C SER A 109 -1.56 -4.32 -10.96
N GLN A 110 -1.75 -5.58 -10.54
CA GLN A 110 -2.82 -6.45 -11.05
C GLN A 110 -4.22 -6.01 -10.61
N LEU A 111 -4.38 -5.53 -9.38
CA LEU A 111 -5.65 -4.96 -8.92
C LEU A 111 -6.02 -3.73 -9.76
N TYR A 112 -5.04 -2.87 -10.05
CA TYR A 112 -5.26 -1.70 -10.90
C TYR A 112 -5.56 -2.07 -12.35
N MET A 113 -4.86 -3.08 -12.91
CA MET A 113 -5.18 -3.64 -14.22
C MET A 113 -6.63 -4.14 -14.25
N ILE A 114 -7.05 -4.93 -13.26
CA ILE A 114 -8.41 -5.46 -13.14
C ILE A 114 -9.44 -4.34 -13.05
N ARG A 115 -9.24 -3.36 -12.15
CA ARG A 115 -10.18 -2.22 -12.01
C ARG A 115 -10.32 -1.42 -13.30
N ARG A 116 -9.20 -1.12 -13.96
CA ARG A 116 -9.22 -0.38 -15.23
C ARG A 116 -9.89 -1.20 -16.33
N ALA A 117 -9.60 -2.49 -16.42
CA ALA A 117 -10.22 -3.39 -17.38
C ALA A 117 -11.73 -3.51 -17.17
N ARG A 118 -12.20 -3.56 -15.92
CA ARG A 118 -13.63 -3.58 -15.61
C ARG A 118 -14.35 -2.33 -16.09
N ARG A 119 -13.76 -1.14 -15.89
CA ARG A 119 -14.30 0.12 -16.44
C ARG A 119 -14.26 0.14 -17.96
N LEU A 120 -13.27 -0.50 -18.56
CA LEU A 120 -13.10 -0.57 -20.00
C LEU A 120 -13.83 -1.74 -20.68
N ARG A 121 -14.49 -2.61 -19.92
CA ARG A 121 -15.08 -3.87 -20.40
C ARG A 121 -15.87 -3.74 -21.72
N PRO A 122 -16.90 -2.88 -21.84
CA PRO A 122 -17.67 -2.77 -23.08
C PRO A 122 -16.80 -2.33 -24.27
N TYR A 123 -15.81 -1.45 -24.03
CA TYR A 123 -14.89 -0.97 -25.06
C TYR A 123 -13.87 -2.03 -25.47
N LEU A 124 -13.41 -2.87 -24.54
CA LEU A 124 -12.49 -3.98 -24.80
C LEU A 124 -13.17 -5.06 -25.65
N GLU A 125 -14.41 -5.42 -25.31
CA GLU A 125 -15.21 -6.38 -26.07
C GLU A 125 -15.46 -5.87 -27.51
N ALA A 126 -15.85 -4.60 -27.65
CA ALA A 126 -16.02 -3.95 -28.94
C ALA A 126 -14.70 -3.85 -29.75
N LEU A 127 -13.57 -3.61 -29.09
CA LEU A 127 -12.25 -3.55 -29.72
C LEU A 127 -11.86 -4.90 -30.30
N VAL A 128 -11.97 -5.99 -29.52
CA VAL A 128 -11.63 -7.34 -29.99
C VAL A 128 -12.50 -7.72 -31.19
N LEU A 129 -13.81 -7.42 -31.13
CA LEU A 129 -14.73 -7.66 -32.23
C LEU A 129 -14.35 -6.88 -33.50
N LYS A 130 -14.14 -5.56 -33.39
CA LYS A 130 -13.75 -4.71 -34.53
C LYS A 130 -12.40 -5.14 -35.12
N HIS A 131 -11.44 -5.49 -34.28
CA HIS A 131 -10.12 -5.94 -34.72
C HIS A 131 -10.21 -7.28 -35.47
N LYS A 132 -11.00 -8.24 -34.95
CA LYS A 132 -11.27 -9.52 -35.62
C LYS A 132 -11.88 -9.31 -37.01
N GLN A 133 -12.93 -8.49 -37.11
CA GLN A 133 -13.57 -8.18 -38.39
C GLN A 133 -12.63 -7.47 -39.38
N ALA A 134 -11.79 -6.54 -38.90
CA ALA A 134 -10.80 -5.87 -39.75
C ALA A 134 -9.78 -6.86 -40.32
N TRP A 135 -9.30 -7.79 -39.49
CA TRP A 135 -8.37 -8.85 -39.92
C TRP A 135 -9.02 -9.81 -40.94
N GLU A 136 -10.29 -10.20 -40.74
CA GLU A 136 -11.04 -11.07 -41.66
C GLU A 136 -11.24 -10.40 -43.03
N ARG A 137 -11.60 -9.11 -43.05
CA ARG A 137 -11.73 -8.33 -44.29
C ARG A 137 -10.40 -8.23 -45.03
N ASP A 138 -9.33 -7.88 -44.33
CA ASP A 138 -7.99 -7.77 -44.91
C ASP A 138 -7.46 -9.11 -45.44
N SER A 139 -7.75 -10.20 -44.72
CA SER A 139 -7.40 -11.56 -45.13
C SER A 139 -8.16 -12.02 -46.38
N THR A 140 -9.38 -11.52 -46.57
CA THR A 140 -10.22 -11.82 -47.74
C THR A 140 -9.77 -11.05 -48.98
N LEU A 141 -9.34 -9.79 -48.80
CA LEU A 141 -9.01 -8.87 -49.90
C LEU A 141 -7.58 -9.02 -50.46
N LYS A 142 -6.59 -9.43 -49.65
CA LYS A 142 -5.16 -9.25 -49.98
C LYS A 142 -4.38 -10.51 -50.44
N ARG A 143 -4.93 -11.73 -50.55
CA ARG A 143 -4.08 -12.95 -50.74
C ARG A 143 -4.55 -14.00 -51.78
N SER A 144 -3.65 -14.30 -52.73
CA SER A 144 -3.64 -15.51 -53.57
C SER A 144 -3.67 -16.81 -52.74
N LYS A 145 -4.29 -17.88 -53.28
CA LYS A 145 -4.55 -19.20 -52.62
C LYS A 145 -3.39 -19.78 -51.77
N ARG A 146 -2.12 -19.54 -52.11
CA ARG A 146 -0.93 -20.04 -51.38
C ARG A 146 -0.65 -19.33 -50.04
N LEU A 147 -0.98 -18.05 -49.89
CA LEU A 147 -0.67 -17.25 -48.69
C LEU A 147 -1.78 -17.29 -47.62
N ARG A 148 -2.91 -17.94 -47.92
CA ARG A 148 -3.98 -18.20 -46.93
C ARG A 148 -3.56 -19.19 -45.85
N ILE A 149 -2.66 -20.12 -46.17
CA ILE A 149 -2.26 -21.22 -45.28
C ILE A 149 -1.38 -20.72 -44.11
N ASN A 150 -0.66 -19.61 -44.28
CA ASN A 150 0.29 -19.08 -43.27
C ASN A 150 -0.17 -17.78 -42.57
N ALA A 151 -1.44 -17.36 -42.75
CA ALA A 151 -1.97 -16.18 -42.06
C ALA A 151 -2.41 -16.55 -40.64
N LEU A 152 -1.54 -16.38 -39.65
CA LEU A 152 -1.89 -16.68 -38.26
C LEU A 152 -2.79 -15.57 -37.71
N MET A 153 -3.97 -15.95 -37.20
CA MET A 153 -4.89 -15.02 -36.54
C MET A 153 -4.19 -14.36 -35.33
N PRO A 154 -4.33 -13.03 -35.14
CA PRO A 154 -3.78 -12.33 -33.98
C PRO A 154 -4.21 -13.02 -32.69
N SER A 155 -3.27 -13.19 -31.74
CA SER A 155 -3.50 -13.96 -30.52
C SER A 155 -4.72 -13.47 -29.75
N VAL A 156 -4.89 -12.14 -29.65
CA VAL A 156 -6.02 -11.47 -29.00
C VAL A 156 -7.39 -11.83 -29.59
N CYS A 157 -7.45 -12.16 -30.89
CA CYS A 157 -8.70 -12.51 -31.58
C CYS A 157 -9.03 -14.01 -31.53
N ARG A 158 -8.16 -14.84 -30.94
CA ARG A 158 -8.40 -16.28 -30.82
C ARG A 158 -9.40 -16.56 -29.70
N GLU A 159 -10.32 -17.49 -29.94
CA GLU A 159 -11.38 -17.85 -28.98
C GLU A 159 -10.80 -18.28 -27.62
N GLU A 160 -9.65 -18.96 -27.62
CA GLU A 160 -8.89 -19.35 -26.42
C GLU A 160 -8.43 -18.17 -25.52
N ASN A 161 -8.38 -16.94 -26.04
CA ASN A 161 -7.96 -15.74 -25.32
C ASN A 161 -9.11 -14.76 -25.07
N LYS A 162 -10.32 -15.11 -25.51
CA LYS A 162 -11.52 -14.31 -25.27
C LYS A 162 -11.86 -14.37 -23.77
N LEU A 163 -12.15 -13.19 -23.20
CA LEU A 163 -12.73 -13.07 -21.86
C LEU A 163 -14.25 -13.19 -21.99
N ASP A 164 -14.81 -14.24 -21.40
CA ASP A 164 -16.26 -14.45 -21.32
C ASP A 164 -16.87 -13.89 -20.01
N ASP A 165 -18.19 -13.97 -19.85
CA ASP A 165 -18.88 -13.49 -18.65
C ASP A 165 -18.39 -14.17 -17.36
N LYS A 166 -17.97 -15.45 -17.44
CA LYS A 166 -17.43 -16.19 -16.30
C LYS A 166 -16.04 -15.67 -15.94
N ASP A 167 -15.18 -15.45 -16.94
CA ASP A 167 -13.86 -14.84 -16.76
C ASP A 167 -13.99 -13.48 -16.06
N TRP A 168 -14.96 -12.64 -16.47
CA TRP A 168 -15.20 -11.34 -15.83
C TRP A 168 -15.69 -11.46 -14.38
N ALA A 169 -16.54 -12.44 -14.07
CA ALA A 169 -16.96 -12.73 -12.70
C ALA A 169 -15.77 -13.17 -11.83
N VAL A 170 -14.84 -13.97 -12.37
CA VAL A 170 -13.60 -14.34 -11.69
C VAL A 170 -12.73 -13.11 -11.40
N LEU A 171 -12.56 -12.23 -12.39
CA LEU A 171 -11.79 -10.99 -12.24
C LEU A 171 -12.38 -10.07 -11.17
N GLU A 172 -13.70 -9.98 -11.09
CA GLU A 172 -14.39 -9.23 -10.04
C GLU A 172 -14.15 -9.83 -8.65
N ALA A 173 -14.27 -11.15 -8.50
CA ALA A 173 -14.00 -11.84 -7.25
C ALA A 173 -12.56 -11.62 -6.76
N PHE A 174 -11.56 -11.75 -7.66
CA PHE A 174 -10.18 -11.42 -7.31
C PHE A 174 -10.00 -9.94 -6.94
N GLY A 175 -10.63 -9.03 -7.68
CA GLY A 175 -10.61 -7.60 -7.38
C GLY A 175 -11.13 -7.27 -5.97
N ASN A 176 -12.18 -7.95 -5.52
CA ASN A 176 -12.76 -7.75 -4.19
C ASN A 176 -11.84 -8.27 -3.07
N ILE A 177 -11.15 -9.40 -3.27
CA ILE A 177 -10.17 -9.91 -2.30
C ILE A 177 -8.98 -8.95 -2.23
N LEU A 178 -8.43 -8.58 -3.39
CA LEU A 178 -7.29 -7.68 -3.51
C LEU A 178 -7.59 -6.25 -3.01
N GLN A 179 -8.85 -5.81 -3.01
CA GLN A 179 -9.26 -4.55 -2.37
C GLN A 179 -8.89 -4.53 -0.88
N SER A 180 -9.10 -5.65 -0.17
CA SER A 180 -8.76 -5.71 1.26
C SER A 180 -7.25 -5.53 1.49
N PHE A 181 -6.43 -6.02 0.56
CA PHE A 181 -4.99 -5.81 0.57
C PHE A 181 -4.62 -4.34 0.30
N GLU A 182 -5.28 -3.69 -0.66
CA GLU A 182 -5.09 -2.25 -0.86
C GLU A 182 -5.45 -1.44 0.39
N ASP A 183 -6.58 -1.76 1.04
CA ASP A 183 -7.04 -1.05 2.23
C ASP A 183 -6.01 -1.16 3.38
N ALA A 184 -5.47 -2.37 3.60
CA ALA A 184 -4.44 -2.60 4.61
C ALA A 184 -3.14 -1.86 4.28
N VAL A 185 -2.71 -1.86 3.02
CA VAL A 185 -1.46 -1.17 2.65
C VAL A 185 -1.59 0.33 2.72
N LYS A 186 -2.69 0.90 2.20
CA LYS A 186 -2.96 2.33 2.33
C LYS A 186 -2.98 2.77 3.79
N ALA A 187 -3.42 1.88 4.68
CA ALA A 187 -3.40 2.15 6.09
C ALA A 187 -2.01 2.10 6.73
N LEU A 188 -1.06 1.33 6.16
CA LEU A 188 0.28 1.09 6.71
C LEU A 188 1.41 1.84 5.99
N GLU A 189 1.16 2.39 4.80
CA GLU A 189 2.14 3.19 4.04
C GLU A 189 2.19 4.67 4.46
N GLY A 190 1.45 5.06 5.50
CA GLY A 190 1.47 6.43 6.00
C GLY A 190 2.76 6.78 6.77
N ASP A 191 2.87 8.05 7.17
CA ASP A 191 4.01 8.60 7.91
C ASP A 191 3.76 8.72 9.43
N GLY A 192 2.61 8.24 9.91
CA GLY A 192 2.17 8.40 11.28
C GLY A 192 1.77 9.83 11.65
N ILE A 193 1.79 10.79 10.70
CA ILE A 193 1.46 12.18 10.96
C ILE A 193 -0.06 12.37 10.85
N GLN A 194 -0.66 12.92 11.91
CA GLN A 194 -2.07 13.29 11.87
C GLN A 194 -2.27 14.49 10.93
N ARG A 195 -3.07 14.33 9.88
CA ARG A 195 -3.40 15.43 8.96
C ARG A 195 -4.91 15.53 8.74
N ARG A 196 -5.42 16.77 8.66
CA ARG A 196 -6.82 17.04 8.30
C ARG A 196 -7.04 16.78 6.81
N ARG A 197 -7.75 15.71 6.46
CA ARG A 197 -8.11 15.42 5.06
C ARG A 197 -9.28 16.31 4.58
N ARG A 198 -9.54 16.33 3.26
CA ARG A 198 -10.65 17.07 2.61
C ARG A 198 -12.03 16.84 3.22
N GLN A 199 -12.23 15.72 3.92
CA GLN A 199 -13.48 15.38 4.60
C GLN A 199 -13.51 15.80 6.09
N GLY A 200 -12.50 16.52 6.58
CA GLY A 200 -12.42 16.99 7.97
C GLY A 200 -11.79 16.00 8.96
N HIS A 201 -11.36 14.82 8.51
CA HIS A 201 -10.84 13.76 9.38
C HIS A 201 -9.36 13.94 9.72
N PHE A 202 -9.01 13.71 10.98
CA PHE A 202 -7.63 13.57 11.47
C PHE A 202 -7.38 12.08 11.72
N GLU A 203 -6.52 11.47 10.92
CA GLU A 203 -6.09 10.08 11.08
C GLU A 203 -4.59 9.99 10.85
N SER A 204 -3.89 9.23 11.69
CA SER A 204 -2.52 8.80 11.42
C SER A 204 -2.56 7.42 10.77
N TYR A 205 -1.86 7.30 9.65
CA TYR A 205 -1.67 6.04 8.92
C TYR A 205 -0.20 5.66 9.00
N GLY A 206 0.14 4.38 8.89
CA GLY A 206 1.53 3.90 8.96
C GLY A 206 2.08 3.70 10.36
N ASN A 207 1.20 3.57 11.35
CA ASN A 207 1.60 3.30 12.71
C ASN A 207 2.05 1.83 12.85
N VAL A 208 3.15 1.60 13.55
CA VAL A 208 3.73 0.25 13.68
C VAL A 208 2.85 -0.73 14.46
N TRP A 209 2.06 -0.25 15.42
CA TRP A 209 1.13 -1.09 16.19
C TRP A 209 -0.04 -1.59 15.33
N ASP A 210 -0.33 -0.96 14.19
CA ASP A 210 -1.37 -1.42 13.27
C ASP A 210 -0.91 -2.62 12.41
N VAL A 211 0.39 -3.00 12.43
CA VAL A 211 0.93 -4.07 11.59
C VAL A 211 0.34 -5.44 11.95
N VAL A 212 0.35 -5.81 13.24
CA VAL A 212 -0.24 -7.08 13.70
C VAL A 212 -1.73 -7.13 13.35
N VAL A 213 -2.43 -6.02 13.58
CA VAL A 213 -3.86 -5.89 13.25
C VAL A 213 -4.10 -6.00 11.74
N GLY A 214 -3.19 -5.46 10.92
CA GLY A 214 -3.14 -5.60 9.47
C GLY A 214 -3.07 -7.05 9.01
N TYR A 215 -2.19 -7.85 9.62
CA TYR A 215 -2.09 -9.27 9.31
C TYR A 215 -3.36 -10.05 9.69
N GLU A 216 -3.89 -9.83 10.89
CA GLU A 216 -5.10 -10.50 11.37
C GLU A 216 -6.32 -10.14 10.50
N PHE A 217 -6.44 -8.88 10.10
CA PHE A 217 -7.44 -8.44 9.14
C PHE A 217 -7.34 -9.19 7.81
N LEU A 218 -6.15 -9.28 7.22
CA LEU A 218 -5.95 -9.95 5.93
C LEU A 218 -6.16 -11.47 6.03
N LEU A 219 -5.70 -12.11 7.10
CA LEU A 219 -5.94 -13.52 7.39
C LEU A 219 -7.44 -13.81 7.50
N ALA A 220 -8.17 -13.01 8.28
CA ALA A 220 -9.62 -13.14 8.42
C ALA A 220 -10.36 -12.98 7.08
N LYS A 221 -9.91 -12.06 6.21
CA LYS A 221 -10.47 -11.92 4.85
C LYS A 221 -10.20 -13.13 3.98
N LEU A 222 -8.99 -13.70 4.03
CA LEU A 222 -8.65 -14.91 3.28
C LEU A 222 -9.40 -16.14 3.80
N GLU A 223 -9.61 -16.26 5.11
CA GLU A 223 -10.41 -17.34 5.71
C GLU A 223 -11.88 -17.23 5.34
N LYS A 224 -12.44 -16.02 5.36
CA LYS A 224 -13.79 -15.77 4.85
C LYS A 224 -13.90 -16.12 3.36
N ALA A 225 -12.91 -15.73 2.55
CA ALA A 225 -12.86 -16.09 1.14
C ALA A 225 -12.76 -17.61 0.96
N LYS A 226 -11.99 -18.31 1.80
CA LYS A 226 -11.86 -19.77 1.82
C LYS A 226 -13.18 -20.47 2.16
N ALA A 227 -13.95 -19.94 3.10
CA ALA A 227 -15.27 -20.45 3.46
C ALA A 227 -16.30 -20.28 2.33
N MET A 228 -16.15 -19.21 1.53
CA MET A 228 -17.04 -18.89 0.41
C MET A 228 -16.52 -19.41 -0.95
N VAL A 229 -15.54 -20.34 -0.98
CA VAL A 229 -14.91 -20.84 -2.22
C VAL A 229 -15.92 -21.37 -3.23
N LEU A 230 -16.96 -22.07 -2.77
CA LEU A 230 -17.98 -22.67 -3.64
C LEU A 230 -18.87 -21.63 -4.32
N GLN A 231 -18.90 -20.39 -3.84
CA GLN A 231 -19.67 -19.29 -4.44
C GLN A 231 -18.91 -18.61 -5.59
N TYR A 232 -17.61 -18.86 -5.74
CA TYR A 232 -16.80 -18.27 -6.79
C TYR A 232 -16.85 -19.09 -8.09
N PRO A 233 -16.74 -18.44 -9.26
CA PRO A 233 -16.54 -19.16 -10.52
C PRO A 233 -15.16 -19.82 -10.51
N GLU A 234 -15.06 -21.07 -10.97
CA GLU A 234 -13.83 -21.90 -10.90
C GLU A 234 -13.30 -22.14 -9.46
N PRO A 235 -14.05 -22.85 -8.61
CA PRO A 235 -13.72 -23.01 -7.19
C PRO A 235 -12.36 -23.67 -6.93
N GLU A 236 -11.88 -24.54 -7.82
CA GLU A 236 -10.57 -25.21 -7.67
C GLU A 236 -9.40 -24.22 -7.77
N HIS A 237 -9.41 -23.34 -8.77
CA HIS A 237 -8.39 -22.31 -8.94
C HIS A 237 -8.41 -21.30 -7.79
N PHE A 238 -9.60 -20.86 -7.37
CA PHE A 238 -9.73 -19.98 -6.21
C PHE A 238 -9.22 -20.61 -4.93
N LYS A 239 -9.57 -21.87 -4.67
CA LYS A 239 -9.10 -22.61 -3.50
C LYS A 239 -7.59 -22.67 -3.45
N VAL A 240 -6.94 -23.00 -4.57
CA VAL A 240 -5.47 -23.07 -4.65
C VAL A 240 -4.86 -21.69 -4.40
N ASN A 241 -5.33 -20.65 -5.08
CA ASN A 241 -4.77 -19.30 -4.96
C ASN A 241 -4.97 -18.70 -3.56
N ILE A 242 -6.14 -18.89 -2.95
CA ILE A 242 -6.41 -18.43 -1.58
C ILE A 242 -5.52 -19.16 -0.57
N ASN A 243 -5.34 -20.49 -0.70
CA ASN A 243 -4.47 -21.24 0.20
C ASN A 243 -3.00 -20.82 0.05
N LEU A 244 -2.55 -20.54 -1.18
CA LEU A 244 -1.20 -20.05 -1.43
C LEU A 244 -1.01 -18.63 -0.85
N ALA A 245 -2.00 -17.75 -0.99
CA ALA A 245 -2.00 -16.42 -0.39
C ALA A 245 -1.94 -16.51 1.15
N TRP A 246 -2.77 -17.37 1.75
CA TRP A 246 -2.79 -17.61 3.19
C TRP A 246 -1.44 -18.15 3.67
N LYS A 247 -0.87 -19.15 2.99
CA LYS A 247 0.45 -19.72 3.33
C LYS A 247 1.55 -18.67 3.26
N LYS A 248 1.47 -17.76 2.29
CA LYS A 248 2.45 -16.69 2.12
C LYS A 248 2.32 -15.64 3.22
N LEU A 249 1.09 -15.27 3.57
CA LEU A 249 0.80 -14.34 4.64
C LEU A 249 1.25 -14.91 6.00
N ASP A 250 0.97 -16.19 6.26
CA ASP A 250 1.42 -16.93 7.45
C ASP A 250 2.97 -17.00 7.52
N GLU A 251 3.67 -17.23 6.40
CA GLU A 251 5.15 -17.20 6.36
C GLU A 251 5.71 -15.85 6.87
N TYR A 252 5.07 -14.73 6.54
CA TYR A 252 5.51 -13.41 6.99
C TYR A 252 5.00 -13.06 8.37
N TYR A 253 3.83 -13.55 8.75
CA TYR A 253 3.30 -13.39 10.10
C TYR A 253 4.24 -14.02 11.13
N ASN A 254 4.77 -15.22 10.84
CA ASN A 254 5.75 -15.88 11.69
C ASN A 254 7.10 -15.13 11.79
N LYS A 255 7.39 -14.18 10.89
CA LYS A 255 8.60 -13.34 10.98
C LYS A 255 8.42 -12.14 11.89
N LEU A 256 7.19 -11.85 12.35
CA LEU A 256 6.98 -10.83 13.37
C LEU A 256 7.71 -11.19 14.67
N ASP A 257 7.87 -12.49 14.95
CA ASP A 257 8.67 -13.01 16.08
C ASP A 257 10.17 -12.64 15.98
N GLU A 258 10.70 -12.25 14.81
CA GLU A 258 12.12 -11.92 14.64
C GLU A 258 12.50 -10.57 15.28
N THR A 259 11.52 -9.73 15.64
CA THR A 259 11.77 -8.41 16.22
C THR A 259 10.73 -8.05 17.28
N PRO A 260 11.14 -7.45 18.41
CA PRO A 260 10.19 -7.04 19.45
C PRO A 260 9.25 -5.91 19.02
N ILE A 261 9.57 -5.20 17.93
CA ILE A 261 8.93 -3.94 17.56
C ILE A 261 7.40 -4.04 17.47
N TYR A 262 6.90 -5.09 16.82
CA TYR A 262 5.47 -5.24 16.55
C TYR A 262 4.67 -5.58 17.80
N TYR A 263 5.18 -6.48 18.63
CA TYR A 263 4.50 -6.89 19.86
C TYR A 263 4.61 -5.81 20.93
N THR A 264 5.78 -5.20 21.10
CA THR A 264 5.98 -4.13 22.07
C THR A 264 5.10 -2.92 21.76
N SER A 265 5.08 -2.46 20.51
CA SER A 265 4.27 -1.28 20.15
C SER A 265 2.77 -1.49 20.36
N LEU A 266 2.25 -2.69 20.07
CA LEU A 266 0.84 -2.99 20.27
C LEU A 266 0.50 -3.30 21.74
N ALA A 267 1.38 -3.99 22.48
CA ALA A 267 1.19 -4.29 23.90
C ALA A 267 1.24 -3.02 24.78
N LEU A 268 1.99 -2.00 24.35
CA LEU A 268 2.04 -0.68 25.00
C LEU A 268 0.92 0.25 24.52
N HIS A 269 0.07 -0.16 23.58
CA HIS A 269 -1.06 0.65 23.16
C HIS A 269 -2.22 0.53 24.18
N PRO A 270 -2.66 1.61 24.83
CA PRO A 270 -3.61 1.54 25.95
C PRO A 270 -4.98 0.99 25.58
N ALA A 271 -5.44 1.18 24.33
CA ALA A 271 -6.71 0.60 23.85
C ALA A 271 -6.67 -0.91 23.52
N TYR A 272 -5.49 -1.51 23.39
CA TYR A 272 -5.33 -2.91 22.98
C TYR A 272 -4.71 -3.75 24.10
N ARG A 273 -3.52 -3.34 24.57
CA ARG A 273 -2.71 -4.02 25.61
C ARG A 273 -2.59 -5.53 25.34
N TRP A 274 -2.41 -6.33 26.39
CA TRP A 274 -2.41 -7.79 26.28
C TRP A 274 -3.78 -8.40 25.96
N GLY A 275 -4.87 -7.71 26.28
CA GLY A 275 -6.23 -8.19 26.02
C GLY A 275 -6.51 -8.44 24.54
N TYR A 276 -5.92 -7.63 23.65
CA TYR A 276 -6.00 -7.86 22.20
C TYR A 276 -5.40 -9.23 21.82
N PHE A 277 -4.17 -9.51 22.27
CA PHE A 277 -3.50 -10.78 21.99
C PHE A 277 -4.24 -11.98 22.59
N GLU A 278 -4.74 -11.84 23.82
CA GLU A 278 -5.50 -12.89 24.51
C GLU A 278 -6.83 -13.20 23.78
N THR A 279 -7.44 -12.20 23.17
CA THR A 279 -8.67 -12.37 22.38
C THR A 279 -8.38 -13.02 21.03
N VAL A 280 -7.47 -12.43 20.26
CA VAL A 280 -7.15 -12.85 18.88
C VAL A 280 -6.44 -14.20 18.86
N TRP A 281 -5.57 -14.47 19.83
CA TRP A 281 -4.84 -15.73 19.97
C TRP A 281 -5.41 -16.63 21.07
N SER A 282 -6.72 -16.52 21.35
CA SER A 282 -7.41 -17.35 22.36
C SER A 282 -7.18 -18.87 22.17
N GLY A 283 -7.06 -19.35 20.93
CA GLY A 283 -6.74 -20.75 20.62
C GLY A 283 -5.25 -21.12 20.69
N ARG A 284 -4.35 -20.17 20.97
CA ARG A 284 -2.89 -20.32 20.92
C ARG A 284 -2.20 -19.63 22.10
N PRO A 285 -2.42 -20.08 23.35
CA PRO A 285 -1.86 -19.43 24.55
C PRO A 285 -0.32 -19.39 24.55
N ALA A 286 0.33 -20.39 23.92
CA ALA A 286 1.78 -20.40 23.76
C ALA A 286 2.31 -19.22 22.93
N TRP A 287 1.50 -18.62 22.05
CA TRP A 287 1.88 -17.45 21.26
C TRP A 287 1.86 -16.20 22.11
N VAL A 288 0.81 -16.04 22.94
CA VAL A 288 0.72 -14.96 23.92
C VAL A 288 1.89 -15.02 24.89
N ALA A 289 2.24 -16.20 25.39
CA ALA A 289 3.38 -16.40 26.28
C ALA A 289 4.69 -15.93 25.63
N ARG A 290 4.98 -16.38 24.39
CA ARG A 290 6.19 -15.95 23.67
C ARG A 290 6.23 -14.44 23.43
N ALA A 291 5.11 -13.83 23.05
CA ALA A 291 5.06 -12.38 22.87
C ALA A 291 5.28 -11.63 24.19
N LYS A 292 4.71 -12.11 25.29
CA LYS A 292 4.97 -11.57 26.64
C LYS A 292 6.45 -11.68 27.00
N ASP A 293 7.08 -12.83 26.74
CA ASP A 293 8.51 -13.02 27.00
C ASP A 293 9.38 -12.05 26.19
N ILE A 294 9.09 -11.84 24.91
CA ILE A 294 9.82 -10.89 24.04
C ILE A 294 9.69 -9.44 24.55
N VAL A 295 8.48 -9.01 24.92
CA VAL A 295 8.27 -7.64 25.42
C VAL A 295 8.92 -7.46 26.79
N GLN A 296 8.82 -8.48 27.65
CA GLN A 296 9.39 -8.48 28.98
C GLN A 296 10.93 -8.44 28.93
N SER A 297 11.56 -9.21 28.03
CA SER A 297 13.02 -9.21 27.89
C SER A 297 13.54 -7.83 27.50
N VAL A 298 12.88 -7.13 26.57
CA VAL A 298 13.24 -5.75 26.20
C VAL A 298 13.13 -4.81 27.39
N TRP A 299 12.04 -4.91 28.15
CA TRP A 299 11.86 -4.08 29.35
C TRP A 299 12.98 -4.31 30.36
N ASP A 300 13.24 -5.57 30.72
CA ASP A 300 14.23 -5.93 31.74
C ASP A 300 15.67 -5.60 31.32
N GLU A 301 16.02 -5.78 30.05
CA GLU A 301 17.38 -5.58 29.54
C GLU A 301 17.71 -4.11 29.25
N GLU A 302 16.77 -3.33 28.69
CA GLU A 302 17.08 -2.00 28.14
C GLU A 302 16.47 -0.83 28.93
N TYR A 303 15.29 -0.99 29.55
CA TYR A 303 14.51 0.14 30.06
C TYR A 303 14.33 0.16 31.58
N LYS A 304 14.26 -1.01 32.24
CA LYS A 304 13.92 -1.13 33.67
C LYS A 304 14.85 -0.35 34.59
N THR A 305 16.14 -0.29 34.25
CA THR A 305 17.19 0.40 35.03
C THR A 305 17.67 1.68 34.35
N LEU A 306 17.02 2.11 33.26
CA LEU A 306 17.44 3.28 32.49
C LEU A 306 17.38 4.54 33.35
N ASP A 307 18.48 5.29 33.37
CA ASP A 307 18.54 6.58 34.03
C ASP A 307 17.98 7.65 33.09
N ILE A 308 16.96 8.39 33.55
CA ILE A 308 16.25 9.38 32.75
C ILE A 308 16.50 10.75 33.36
N PRO A 309 17.29 11.61 32.70
CA PRO A 309 17.44 12.99 33.13
C PRO A 309 16.08 13.69 33.07
N LEU A 310 15.56 14.09 34.23
CA LEU A 310 14.36 14.92 34.35
C LEU A 310 14.68 16.36 33.90
N ALA A 311 14.81 16.57 32.60
CA ALA A 311 14.95 17.89 32.01
C ALA A 311 14.13 17.97 30.72
N TYR A 312 12.92 18.53 30.81
CA TYR A 312 12.43 19.67 30.01
C TYR A 312 10.94 19.93 30.28
N GLN A 313 10.62 21.23 30.34
CA GLN A 313 9.36 21.81 30.79
C GLN A 313 8.23 21.77 29.75
N ASP A 314 7.01 21.80 30.29
CA ASP A 314 5.68 21.99 29.72
C ASP A 314 5.54 22.25 28.21
N GLU A 315 4.93 21.28 27.51
CA GLU A 315 4.04 21.55 26.38
C GLU A 315 2.63 21.03 26.71
N PRO A 316 1.57 21.83 26.43
CA PRO A 316 0.20 21.42 26.72
C PRO A 316 -0.28 20.35 25.74
N ALA A 317 -0.93 19.31 26.27
CA ALA A 317 -1.56 18.26 25.47
C ALA A 317 -2.69 18.83 24.59
N ALA A 318 -2.63 18.54 23.29
CA ALA A 318 -3.63 18.96 22.32
C ALA A 318 -5.01 18.33 22.62
N LYS A 319 -6.08 19.08 22.32
CA LYS A 319 -7.47 18.66 22.60
C LYS A 319 -7.99 17.71 21.51
N ARG A 320 -8.60 16.61 21.97
CA ARG A 320 -9.21 15.52 21.17
C ARG A 320 -10.42 15.98 20.35
N GLN A 321 -10.55 15.44 19.13
CA GLN A 321 -11.80 15.49 18.35
C GLN A 321 -12.21 14.08 17.89
N ARG A 322 -13.51 13.78 18.02
CA ARG A 322 -14.15 12.51 17.64
C ARG A 322 -14.55 12.55 16.16
N THR A 323 -14.29 11.49 15.41
CA THR A 323 -14.68 11.32 14.00
C THR A 323 -15.62 10.12 13.81
N GLN A 324 -16.54 10.24 12.84
CA GLN A 324 -17.74 9.38 12.68
C GLN A 324 -17.72 8.49 11.42
N TYR A 325 -16.64 8.45 10.64
CA TYR A 325 -16.53 7.63 9.42
C TYR A 325 -15.36 6.65 9.51
N TYR A 326 -15.57 5.38 9.13
CA TYR A 326 -14.57 4.31 9.23
C TYR A 326 -14.39 3.60 7.89
N SER A 327 -13.13 3.48 7.43
CA SER A 327 -12.76 2.51 6.39
C SER A 327 -12.98 1.07 6.90
N PRO A 328 -13.02 0.04 6.02
CA PRO A 328 -13.16 -1.36 6.47
C PRO A 328 -12.05 -1.80 7.43
N PHE A 329 -10.81 -1.32 7.23
CA PHE A 329 -9.69 -1.59 8.12
C PHE A 329 -9.83 -0.86 9.46
N GLU A 330 -10.23 0.42 9.43
CA GLU A 330 -10.45 1.22 10.65
C GLU A 330 -11.60 0.66 11.51
N ARG A 331 -12.66 0.17 10.87
CA ARG A 331 -13.76 -0.50 11.56
C ARG A 331 -13.28 -1.77 12.27
N TYR A 332 -12.45 -2.57 11.60
CA TYR A 332 -11.86 -3.77 12.18
C TYR A 332 -10.97 -3.42 13.39
N LYS A 333 -10.16 -2.37 13.31
CA LYS A 333 -9.38 -1.84 14.44
C LYS A 333 -10.26 -1.42 15.61
N HIS A 334 -11.34 -0.69 15.34
CA HIS A 334 -12.26 -0.23 16.38
C HIS A 334 -12.96 -1.40 17.10
N GLU A 335 -13.40 -2.41 16.36
CA GLU A 335 -14.01 -3.63 16.92
C GLU A 335 -13.04 -4.45 17.79
N ALA A 336 -11.72 -4.30 17.56
CA ALA A 336 -10.67 -5.01 18.28
C ALA A 336 -10.22 -4.34 19.60
N ARG A 337 -10.74 -3.16 19.94
CA ARG A 337 -10.33 -2.45 21.16
C ARG A 337 -10.93 -3.10 22.41
N ILE A 338 -10.18 -3.08 23.50
CA ILE A 338 -10.58 -3.72 24.76
C ILE A 338 -11.35 -2.73 25.64
N HIS A 339 -12.54 -3.11 26.08
CA HIS A 339 -13.32 -2.39 27.09
C HIS A 339 -13.10 -3.02 28.46
N CYS A 340 -12.77 -2.21 29.46
CA CYS A 340 -12.58 -2.66 30.84
C CYS A 340 -13.89 -2.51 31.62
N GLU A 341 -14.37 -3.58 32.27
CA GLU A 341 -15.61 -3.57 33.08
C GLU A 341 -15.35 -3.58 34.60
N GLU A 342 -14.10 -3.81 35.05
CA GLU A 342 -13.76 -3.91 36.49
C GLU A 342 -12.39 -3.28 36.81
N GLU A 343 -12.36 -2.41 37.83
CA GLU A 343 -11.12 -1.83 38.38
C GLU A 343 -10.35 -2.88 39.19
N ARG A 344 -9.04 -3.04 38.93
CA ARG A 344 -8.17 -3.99 39.64
C ARG A 344 -7.15 -3.23 40.51
N ASP A 345 -6.86 -3.78 41.68
CA ASP A 345 -6.00 -3.19 42.71
C ASP A 345 -4.51 -3.10 42.29
N THR A 346 -3.94 -1.90 42.34
CA THR A 346 -2.62 -1.55 41.76
C THR A 346 -1.44 -1.75 42.72
N ASP A 347 -1.68 -2.01 44.01
CA ASP A 347 -0.65 -1.99 45.07
C ASP A 347 0.31 -3.20 45.08
N LYS A 348 0.12 -4.19 44.20
CA LYS A 348 0.94 -5.42 44.14
C LYS A 348 2.06 -5.42 43.09
N ALA A 349 2.25 -4.34 42.33
CA ALA A 349 3.19 -4.33 41.21
C ALA A 349 4.66 -4.06 41.63
N GLU A 350 5.55 -5.00 41.28
CA GLU A 350 6.99 -4.92 41.59
C GLU A 350 7.74 -3.86 40.77
N ASP A 351 7.35 -3.63 39.51
CA ASP A 351 7.99 -2.65 38.63
C ASP A 351 6.99 -1.76 37.86
N GLU A 352 7.53 -0.76 37.17
CA GLU A 352 6.76 0.26 36.44
C GLU A 352 5.86 -0.35 35.36
N TYR A 353 6.38 -1.35 34.63
CA TYR A 353 5.65 -2.05 33.58
C TYR A 353 4.48 -2.86 34.14
N ALA A 354 4.73 -3.67 35.18
CA ALA A 354 3.68 -4.41 35.86
C ALA A 354 2.61 -3.49 36.44
N ARG A 355 3.02 -2.33 36.98
CA ARG A 355 2.10 -1.33 37.55
C ARG A 355 1.19 -0.74 36.49
N TRP A 356 1.74 -0.38 35.32
CA TRP A 356 0.95 0.14 34.22
C TRP A 356 -0.05 -0.90 33.68
N GLN A 357 0.35 -2.17 33.58
CA GLN A 357 -0.55 -3.24 33.13
C GLN A 357 -1.77 -3.44 34.04
N LEU A 358 -1.63 -3.18 35.35
CA LEU A 358 -2.74 -3.22 36.31
C LEU A 358 -3.59 -1.94 36.31
N ASP A 359 -2.98 -0.79 36.00
CA ASP A 359 -3.62 0.53 35.92
C ASP A 359 -4.45 0.67 34.63
N LEU A 360 -5.59 0.00 34.59
CA LEU A 360 -6.55 0.02 33.49
C LEU A 360 -7.66 1.05 33.76
N LEU A 361 -7.78 2.05 32.89
CA LEU A 361 -8.88 3.01 32.97
C LEU A 361 -9.92 2.72 31.87
N PRO A 362 -11.23 2.83 32.15
CA PRO A 362 -12.28 2.65 31.13
C PRO A 362 -12.12 3.56 29.92
N THR A 363 -11.51 4.74 30.09
CA THR A 363 -11.24 5.70 29.00
C THR A 363 -10.11 5.27 28.07
N ASP A 364 -9.34 4.24 28.42
CA ASP A 364 -8.18 3.81 27.63
C ASP A 364 -8.60 3.21 26.27
N SER A 365 -9.78 2.60 26.20
CA SER A 365 -10.34 2.06 24.95
C SER A 365 -10.59 3.16 23.90
N ASP A 366 -10.83 4.39 24.33
CA ASP A 366 -11.10 5.51 23.43
C ASP A 366 -9.82 6.13 22.85
N ILE A 367 -8.64 5.76 23.39
CA ILE A 367 -7.37 6.33 22.95
C ILE A 367 -7.07 5.90 21.52
N ARG A 368 -6.89 6.89 20.65
CA ARG A 368 -6.54 6.72 19.23
C ARG A 368 -5.05 6.88 18.97
N ASP A 369 -4.45 7.91 19.57
CA ASP A 369 -3.03 8.14 19.47
C ASP A 369 -2.34 7.75 20.79
N PRO A 370 -1.62 6.63 20.82
CA PRO A 370 -0.93 6.20 22.02
C PRO A 370 0.26 7.10 22.37
N ARG A 371 0.79 7.88 21.42
CA ARG A 371 1.92 8.81 21.67
C ARG A 371 1.51 9.94 22.59
N GLU A 372 0.31 10.50 22.38
CA GLU A 372 -0.25 11.52 23.27
C GLU A 372 -0.46 10.98 24.69
N TYR A 373 -0.93 9.73 24.79
CA TYR A 373 -1.10 9.06 26.08
C TYR A 373 0.23 8.92 26.83
N TRP A 374 1.24 8.35 26.18
CA TRP A 374 2.54 8.15 26.82
C TRP A 374 3.26 9.46 27.12
N HIS A 375 3.09 10.47 26.26
CA HIS A 375 3.55 11.81 26.58
C HIS A 375 2.89 12.33 27.86
N ALA A 376 1.58 12.19 28.04
CA ALA A 376 0.89 12.61 29.26
C ALA A 376 1.30 11.78 30.50
N GLN A 377 1.57 10.49 30.32
CA GLN A 377 1.93 9.57 31.41
C GLN A 377 3.42 9.59 31.79
N ARG A 378 4.26 10.33 31.08
CA ARG A 378 5.73 10.38 31.28
C ARG A 378 6.19 10.68 32.70
N PHE A 379 5.40 11.41 33.50
CA PHE A 379 5.76 11.71 34.89
C PHE A 379 5.37 10.58 35.85
N LYS A 380 4.31 9.83 35.53
CA LYS A 380 3.86 8.67 36.31
C LYS A 380 4.70 7.43 35.98
N TYR A 381 5.05 7.28 34.70
CA TYR A 381 5.77 6.15 34.14
C TYR A 381 6.93 6.63 33.26
N PRO A 382 8.03 7.15 33.82
CA PRO A 382 9.12 7.76 33.04
C PRO A 382 9.86 6.77 32.15
N ARG A 383 10.21 5.57 32.64
CA ARG A 383 10.99 4.59 31.87
C ARG A 383 10.14 3.91 30.82
N LEU A 384 8.91 3.58 31.18
CA LEU A 384 7.97 2.92 30.28
C LEU A 384 7.49 3.88 29.20
N SER A 385 7.30 5.16 29.52
CA SER A 385 6.97 6.16 28.48
C SER A 385 8.11 6.34 27.49
N ARG A 386 9.37 6.27 27.94
CA ARG A 386 10.53 6.27 27.02
C ARG A 386 10.49 5.06 26.09
N MET A 387 10.34 3.86 26.64
CA MET A 387 10.18 2.62 25.86
C MET A 387 9.04 2.75 24.85
N ALA A 388 7.85 3.17 25.30
CA ALA A 388 6.69 3.31 24.45
C ALA A 388 6.95 4.29 23.29
N MET A 389 7.56 5.45 23.55
CA MET A 389 7.87 6.43 22.50
C MET A 389 8.90 5.90 21.50
N ASP A 390 9.94 5.20 21.95
CA ASP A 390 10.98 4.63 21.08
C ASP A 390 10.37 3.60 20.11
N PHE A 391 9.44 2.77 20.59
CA PHE A 391 8.75 1.79 19.75
C PHE A 391 7.64 2.39 18.89
N MET A 392 6.85 3.33 19.41
CA MET A 392 5.70 3.92 18.69
C MET A 392 6.11 4.87 17.56
N THR A 393 7.33 5.39 17.59
CA THR A 393 7.86 6.27 16.54
C THR A 393 8.49 5.51 15.38
N VAL A 394 8.63 4.18 15.50
CA VAL A 394 9.06 3.33 14.38
C VAL A 394 8.00 3.36 13.27
N GLN A 395 8.42 3.56 12.04
CA GLN A 395 7.54 3.51 10.88
C GLN A 395 7.18 2.06 10.52
N ALA A 396 5.91 1.80 10.20
CA ALA A 396 5.45 0.47 9.81
C ALA A 396 6.05 -0.01 8.48
N MET A 397 6.32 0.91 7.55
CA MET A 397 6.77 0.62 6.19
C MET A 397 7.87 1.59 5.75
N SER A 398 8.70 1.15 4.81
CA SER A 398 9.72 1.95 4.13
C SER A 398 9.15 2.97 3.12
N ALA A 399 7.82 3.12 3.04
CA ALA A 399 7.13 4.00 2.09
C ALA A 399 7.57 5.46 2.21
N GLU A 400 7.88 5.95 3.41
CA GLU A 400 8.43 7.30 3.60
C GLU A 400 9.82 7.45 3.00
N CYS A 401 10.67 6.44 3.15
CA CYS A 401 11.97 6.42 2.47
C CYS A 401 11.78 6.41 0.94
N GLU A 402 10.82 5.65 0.41
CA GLU A 402 10.52 5.65 -1.04
C GLU A 402 10.00 7.01 -1.53
N ARG A 403 9.14 7.68 -0.76
CA ARG A 403 8.65 9.04 -1.05
C ARG A 403 9.79 10.05 -1.02
N PHE A 404 10.67 9.94 -0.04
CA PHE A 404 11.89 10.73 0.07
C PHE A 404 12.80 10.52 -1.14
N PHE A 405 13.07 9.27 -1.54
CA PHE A 405 13.90 8.97 -2.70
C PHE A 405 13.26 9.42 -4.01
N SER A 406 11.94 9.30 -4.15
CA SER A 406 11.21 9.79 -5.33
C SER A 406 11.30 11.31 -5.46
N ALA A 407 11.19 12.01 -4.33
CA ALA A 407 11.38 13.45 -4.24
C ALA A 407 12.82 13.87 -4.57
N ALA A 408 13.81 13.21 -3.97
CA ALA A 408 15.23 13.47 -4.22
C ALA A 408 15.62 13.11 -5.66
N GLY A 409 15.00 12.09 -6.26
CA GLY A 409 15.24 11.69 -7.64
C GLY A 409 15.01 12.83 -8.63
N ARG A 410 14.01 13.69 -8.40
CA ARG A 410 13.76 14.90 -9.21
C ARG A 410 14.87 15.96 -9.12
N MET A 411 15.71 15.90 -8.07
CA MET A 411 16.87 16.77 -7.89
C MET A 411 18.15 16.17 -8.49
N VAL A 412 18.13 14.89 -8.87
CA VAL A 412 19.25 14.13 -9.45
C VAL A 412 19.05 13.90 -10.96
N THR A 413 17.84 14.12 -11.48
CA THR A 413 17.53 13.95 -12.91
C THR A 413 18.31 14.92 -13.81
N PRO A 414 18.62 14.52 -15.06
CA PRO A 414 19.55 15.22 -15.96
C PRO A 414 19.11 16.64 -16.40
N LEU A 415 17.93 17.11 -16.01
CA LEU A 415 17.44 18.48 -16.29
C LEU A 415 17.85 19.51 -15.20
N ARG A 416 18.32 19.06 -14.02
CA ARG A 416 18.97 19.89 -12.97
C ARG A 416 20.27 19.20 -12.53
N SER A 417 21.29 19.26 -13.37
CA SER A 417 22.58 18.63 -13.11
C SER A 417 23.48 19.46 -12.20
N GLN A 418 24.09 18.79 -11.20
CA GLN A 418 25.17 19.24 -10.29
C GLN A 418 24.79 19.83 -8.91
N LEU A 419 23.78 19.27 -8.24
CA LEU A 419 23.69 19.46 -6.78
C LEU A 419 24.61 18.46 -6.07
N GLU A 420 25.42 18.94 -5.13
CA GLU A 420 26.20 18.09 -4.25
C GLU A 420 25.26 17.24 -3.37
N SER A 421 25.68 16.02 -3.00
CA SER A 421 24.92 15.15 -2.10
C SER A 421 24.57 15.83 -0.77
N SER A 422 25.47 16.67 -0.25
CA SER A 422 25.26 17.51 0.94
C SER A 422 24.09 18.49 0.75
N THR A 423 24.02 19.14 -0.41
CA THR A 423 22.97 20.11 -0.75
C THR A 423 21.62 19.42 -0.92
N ILE A 424 21.60 18.25 -1.57
CA ILE A 424 20.38 17.44 -1.68
C ILE A 424 19.88 17.04 -0.29
N ALA A 425 20.77 16.59 0.60
CA ALA A 425 20.40 16.23 1.96
C ALA A 425 19.80 17.43 2.73
N ILE A 426 20.44 18.60 2.69
CA ILE A 426 19.94 19.82 3.33
C ILE A 426 18.57 20.20 2.78
N CYS A 427 18.39 20.23 1.46
CA CYS A 427 17.11 20.56 0.85
C CYS A 427 15.99 19.61 1.27
N GLN A 428 16.26 18.30 1.38
CA GLN A 428 15.24 17.35 1.81
C GLN A 428 14.92 17.48 3.31
N VAL A 429 15.92 17.76 4.16
CA VAL A 429 15.70 18.04 5.60
C VAL A 429 14.87 19.30 5.78
N LEU A 430 15.23 20.40 5.12
CA LEU A 430 14.48 21.66 5.16
C LEU A 430 13.04 21.47 4.67
N ARG A 431 12.85 20.73 3.58
CA ARG A 431 11.51 20.37 3.10
C ARG A 431 10.72 19.60 4.16
N SER A 432 11.34 18.61 4.81
CA SER A 432 10.69 17.82 5.86
C SER A 432 10.27 18.70 7.04
N TRP A 433 11.16 19.56 7.53
CA TRP A 433 10.88 20.48 8.64
C TRP A 433 9.80 21.51 8.32
N LEU A 434 9.81 22.05 7.10
CA LEU A 434 8.79 22.98 6.64
C LEU A 434 7.42 22.32 6.51
N GLN A 435 7.38 21.06 6.04
CA GLN A 435 6.14 20.27 5.99
C GLN A 435 5.62 19.88 7.37
N ALA A 436 6.52 19.66 8.33
CA ALA A 436 6.19 19.40 9.72
C ALA A 436 5.81 20.67 10.50
N GLY A 437 5.95 21.86 9.90
CA GLY A 437 5.70 23.14 10.57
C GLY A 437 6.72 23.49 11.65
N ILE A 438 7.88 22.83 11.66
CA ILE A 438 8.99 23.12 12.58
C ILE A 438 9.68 24.43 12.17
N VAL A 439 9.68 24.74 10.87
CA VAL A 439 10.22 25.97 10.30
C VAL A 439 9.09 26.68 9.54
N GLU A 440 8.78 27.92 9.91
CA GLU A 440 7.68 28.70 9.35
C GLU A 440 8.09 29.50 8.10
N GLU A 441 9.36 29.90 8.00
CA GLU A 441 9.93 30.68 6.90
C GLU A 441 11.26 30.09 6.43
N ILE A 442 11.44 29.99 5.11
CA ILE A 442 12.76 29.74 4.54
C ILE A 442 13.51 31.07 4.60
N ASP A 443 14.67 31.09 5.26
CA ASP A 443 15.50 32.28 5.40
C ASP A 443 15.68 32.99 4.04
N PRO A 444 15.39 34.30 3.92
CA PRO A 444 15.57 35.07 2.69
C PRO A 444 16.94 34.94 2.05
N ILE A 445 17.98 34.61 2.83
CA ILE A 445 19.34 34.32 2.33
C ILE A 445 19.36 33.16 1.32
N LEU A 446 18.43 32.21 1.40
CA LEU A 446 18.29 31.11 0.44
C LEU A 446 17.54 31.53 -0.83
N LEU A 447 16.81 32.65 -0.80
CA LEU A 447 16.12 33.25 -1.95
C LEU A 447 17.00 34.26 -2.69
N GLU A 448 17.85 35.02 -1.97
CA GLU A 448 18.74 36.04 -2.57
C GLU A 448 19.75 35.47 -3.57
N LYS A 449 20.15 34.20 -3.45
CA LYS A 449 21.06 33.55 -4.41
C LYS A 449 20.41 33.11 -5.72
N ALA A 450 19.08 33.18 -5.86
CA ALA A 450 18.38 32.86 -7.10
C ALA A 450 18.22 34.08 -8.03
N ASP A 451 18.39 35.31 -7.51
CA ASP A 451 18.09 36.55 -8.22
C ASP A 451 19.28 37.19 -8.98
N GLU A 452 20.47 36.60 -8.93
CA GLU A 452 21.59 37.10 -9.75
C GLU A 452 21.45 36.78 -11.25
N THR A 453 20.46 35.98 -11.66
CA THR A 453 20.13 35.78 -13.09
C THR A 453 18.71 36.19 -13.44
N GLY A 454 18.45 37.50 -13.36
CA GLY A 454 17.57 38.18 -14.32
C GLY A 454 16.14 38.44 -13.86
N THR A 455 15.81 39.73 -13.95
CA THR A 455 14.50 40.39 -13.82
C THR A 455 13.95 40.57 -12.42
N GLY A 456 14.20 41.78 -11.89
CA GLY A 456 13.67 42.24 -10.62
C GLY A 456 12.14 42.31 -10.62
N GLN A 457 11.55 41.43 -9.82
CA GLN A 457 10.27 41.62 -9.17
C GLN A 457 10.36 40.91 -7.81
N LEU A 458 10.39 41.71 -6.74
CA LEU A 458 10.34 41.24 -5.36
C LEU A 458 9.06 40.41 -5.17
N VAL A 459 9.21 39.09 -5.08
CA VAL A 459 8.11 38.20 -4.68
C VAL A 459 7.99 38.28 -3.17
N ASP A 460 6.81 38.67 -2.70
CA ASP A 460 6.45 38.76 -1.28
C ASP A 460 6.72 37.42 -0.56
N GLY A 461 7.60 37.41 0.44
CA GLY A 461 8.08 36.20 1.13
C GLY A 461 6.95 35.41 1.79
N ASN A 462 5.84 36.08 2.14
CA ASN A 462 4.65 35.45 2.67
C ASN A 462 3.88 34.60 1.63
N ALA A 463 3.97 34.96 0.34
CA ALA A 463 3.30 34.23 -0.73
C ALA A 463 4.01 32.90 -1.04
N ALA A 464 5.35 32.87 -0.97
CA ALA A 464 6.14 31.66 -1.20
C ALA A 464 5.94 30.62 -0.08
N GLY A 465 5.88 31.07 1.18
CA GLY A 465 5.60 30.21 2.35
C GLY A 465 4.21 29.59 2.33
N GLY A 466 3.21 30.33 1.84
CA GLY A 466 1.86 29.82 1.58
C GLY A 466 1.84 28.80 0.44
N TRP A 467 2.50 29.11 -0.69
CA TRP A 467 2.58 28.21 -1.85
C TRP A 467 3.29 26.88 -1.54
N LEU A 468 4.34 26.90 -0.72
CA LEU A 468 5.07 25.69 -0.32
C LEU A 468 4.32 24.85 0.74
N ARG A 469 3.56 25.49 1.63
CA ARG A 469 2.66 24.81 2.58
C ARG A 469 1.44 24.21 1.89
N ASP A 470 0.94 24.89 0.85
CA ASP A 470 -0.22 24.47 0.06
C ASP A 470 0.14 23.57 -1.12
N LEU A 471 1.44 23.32 -1.38
CA LEU A 471 1.87 22.29 -2.32
C LEU A 471 1.27 20.97 -1.85
N PRO A 472 0.26 20.43 -2.57
CA PRO A 472 -0.26 19.13 -2.23
C PRO A 472 0.93 18.19 -2.29
N MET A 473 1.06 17.32 -1.30
CA MET A 473 1.75 16.06 -1.52
C MET A 473 1.18 15.54 -2.84
N GLN A 474 1.97 15.53 -3.92
CA GLN A 474 1.60 14.93 -5.19
C GLN A 474 1.51 13.41 -4.96
N MET A 475 0.57 12.99 -4.11
CA MET A 475 -0.22 11.84 -4.40
C MET A 475 -1.06 12.22 -5.62
N ARG A 476 -0.85 11.49 -6.73
CA ARG A 476 -1.72 11.48 -7.91
C ARG A 476 -1.64 12.68 -8.85
N GLU A 477 -0.50 12.90 -9.50
CA GLU A 477 -0.59 13.22 -10.93
C GLU A 477 -0.36 11.98 -11.79
N GLU A 478 0.53 11.07 -11.37
CA GLU A 478 0.57 9.75 -12.00
C GLU A 478 -0.70 8.96 -11.74
N GLU A 479 -1.21 8.86 -10.51
CA GLU A 479 -2.46 8.11 -10.23
C GLU A 479 -3.74 8.78 -10.79
N ALA A 480 -3.71 10.05 -11.20
CA ALA A 480 -4.82 10.65 -11.95
C ALA A 480 -4.97 10.03 -13.36
N GLY A 481 -3.91 9.38 -13.87
CA GLY A 481 -3.98 8.50 -15.04
C GLY A 481 -4.60 7.13 -14.74
N TRP A 482 -4.72 6.75 -13.47
CA TRP A 482 -5.15 5.43 -12.98
C TRP A 482 -6.57 5.43 -12.39
N GLU A 483 -7.09 6.59 -11.96
CA GLU A 483 -8.51 6.79 -11.58
C GLU A 483 -9.48 6.96 -12.74
#